data_AF-A0A0L8BTB3-F1
#
_entry.id   AF-A0A0L8BTB3-F1
#
_cell.length_a   1.000
_cell.length_b   1.000
_cell.length_c   1.000
_cell.angle_alpha   90.00
_cell.angle_beta   90.00
_cell.angle_gamma   90.00
#
_symmetry.space_group_name_H-M   'P 1'
#
loop_
_entity.id
_entity.type
_entity.pdbx_description
1 polymer ?
#
loop_
_entity_poly.entity_id
_entity_poly.type
_entity_poly.pdbx_seq_one_letter_code
_entity_poly.pdbx_strand_id
1 'polypeptide(L)' 'MITGTDLLQISLARVNMDRSDLEAAGVIDPGQAGDKAWSNFGRDMDTFILKLPEWRRAALAAVIRARAGGGGEVSH' A
#
# COMPACT_ATOMS: atom_id res chain seq x y z
N MET A 1 -17.47 -10.22 -5.33
CA MET A 1 -17.04 -11.40 -4.54
C MET A 1 -15.53 -11.41 -4.60
N ILE A 2 -14.84 -11.20 -3.48
CA ILE A 2 -13.37 -11.28 -3.43
C ILE A 2 -12.99 -12.76 -3.57
N THR A 3 -12.13 -13.09 -4.54
CA THR A 3 -11.68 -14.46 -4.78
C THR A 3 -10.41 -14.77 -3.98
N GLY A 4 -10.05 -16.05 -3.81
CA GLY A 4 -8.77 -16.41 -3.18
C GLY A 4 -7.56 -15.82 -3.92
N THR A 5 -7.68 -15.59 -5.23
CA THR A 5 -6.67 -14.95 -6.07
C THR A 5 -6.55 -13.45 -5.78
N ASP A 6 -7.64 -12.74 -5.49
CA ASP A 6 -7.59 -11.35 -5.00
C ASP A 6 -6.81 -11.27 -3.69
N LEU A 7 -7.04 -12.19 -2.75
CA LEU A 7 -6.33 -12.20 -1.46
C LEU A 7 -4.82 -12.43 -1.65
N LEU A 8 -4.44 -13.25 -2.63
CA LEU A 8 -3.04 -13.53 -2.98
C LEU A 8 -2.37 -12.34 -3.68
N GLN A 9 -3.05 -11.69 -4.62
CA GLN A 9 -2.58 -10.46 -5.27
C GLN A 9 -2.44 -9.30 -4.28
N ILE A 10 -3.40 -9.12 -3.38
CA ILE A 10 -3.33 -8.14 -2.29
C ILE A 10 -2.18 -8.49 -1.33
N SER A 11 -1.93 -9.77 -1.05
CA SER A 11 -0.78 -10.20 -0.23
C SER A 11 0.56 -10.00 -0.92
N LEU A 12 0.66 -10.24 -2.23
CA LEU A 12 1.89 -10.01 -3.01
C LEU A 12 2.19 -8.52 -3.21
N ALA A 13 1.16 -7.71 -3.43
CA ALA A 13 1.28 -6.26 -3.44
C ALA A 13 1.75 -5.73 -2.07
N ARG A 14 1.32 -6.36 -0.97
CA ARG A 14 1.75 -6.05 0.40
C ARG A 14 3.22 -6.41 0.67
N VAL A 15 3.67 -7.61 0.28
CA VAL A 15 5.03 -8.08 0.57
C VAL A 15 6.09 -7.31 -0.22
N ASN A 16 5.75 -6.82 -1.42
CA ASN A 16 6.67 -6.05 -2.24
C ASN A 16 6.46 -4.53 -2.14
N MET A 17 5.69 -4.06 -1.15
CA MET A 17 5.52 -2.63 -0.92
C MET A 17 6.79 -2.09 -0.29
N ASP A 18 7.43 -1.11 -0.91
CA ASP A 18 8.61 -0.47 -0.34
C ASP A 18 8.22 0.81 0.41
N ARG A 19 9.05 1.20 1.37
CA ARG A 19 8.92 2.49 2.06
C ARG A 19 8.89 3.64 1.06
N SER A 20 9.76 3.63 0.05
CA SER A 20 9.86 4.68 -0.94
C SER A 20 8.61 4.79 -1.82
N ASP A 21 7.89 3.69 -2.07
CA ASP A 21 6.60 3.73 -2.77
C ASP A 21 5.54 4.47 -1.94
N LEU A 22 5.51 4.26 -0.63
CA LEU A 22 4.59 4.93 0.28
C LEU A 22 4.95 6.42 0.49
N GLU A 23 6.24 6.74 0.53
CA GLU A 23 6.72 8.13 0.58
C GLU A 23 6.36 8.87 -0.72
N ALA A 24 6.64 8.25 -1.88
CA ALA A 24 6.35 8.83 -3.20
C ALA A 24 4.84 9.03 -3.43
N ALA A 25 4.01 8.12 -2.94
CA ALA A 25 2.56 8.24 -3.00
C ALA A 25 1.97 9.20 -1.95
N GLY A 26 2.78 9.72 -1.03
CA GLY A 26 2.32 10.60 0.05
C GLY A 26 1.50 9.89 1.12
N VAL A 27 1.58 8.56 1.21
CA VAL A 27 0.95 7.75 2.28
C VAL A 27 1.67 7.96 3.60
N ILE A 28 2.99 8.13 3.55
CA ILE A 28 3.83 8.47 4.70
C ILE A 28 4.72 9.67 4.35
N ASP A 29 5.09 10.45 5.37
CA ASP A 29 6.00 11.57 5.21
C ASP A 29 7.43 11.08 4.95
N PRO A 30 8.26 11.78 4.17
CA PRO A 30 9.67 11.42 4.04
C PRO A 30 10.46 11.62 5.34
N GLY A 31 11.56 10.88 5.49
CA GLY A 31 12.50 11.07 6.61
C GLY A 31 12.09 10.37 7.91
N GLN A 32 12.42 10.96 9.08
CA GLN A 32 12.27 10.26 10.36
C GLN A 32 10.79 10.00 10.76
N ALA A 33 9.87 10.86 10.30
CA ALA A 33 8.44 10.64 10.49
C ALA A 33 7.94 9.45 9.66
N GLY A 34 8.41 9.31 8.42
CA GLY A 34 8.18 8.16 7.55
C GLY A 34 8.72 6.87 8.11
N ASP A 35 9.88 6.90 8.75
CA ASP A 35 10.50 5.72 9.34
C ASP A 35 9.63 5.07 10.44
N LYS A 36 9.06 5.92 11.30
CA LYS A 36 8.10 5.47 12.32
C LYS A 36 6.80 4.99 11.70
N ALA A 37 6.30 5.70 10.69
CA ALA A 37 5.08 5.31 9.98
C ALA A 37 5.25 3.97 9.25
N TRP A 38 6.40 3.75 8.62
CA TRP A 38 6.81 2.50 7.98
C TRP A 38 6.93 1.35 8.98
N SER A 39 7.58 1.59 10.11
CA SER A 39 7.67 0.60 11.20
C SER A 39 6.29 0.22 11.75
N ASN A 40 5.39 1.19 11.90
CA ASN A 40 4.01 0.95 12.31
C ASN A 40 3.20 0.20 11.24
N PHE A 41 3.41 0.53 9.96
CA PHE A 41 2.78 -0.17 8.84
C PHE A 41 3.16 -1.65 8.82
N GLY A 42 4.45 -1.98 9.00
CA GLY A 42 4.92 -3.36 9.05
C GLY A 42 4.50 -4.12 10.31
N ARG A 43 4.33 -3.43 11.45
CA ARG A 43 3.95 -4.04 12.73
C ARG A 43 2.44 -4.25 12.89
N ASP A 44 1.63 -3.27 12.51
CA ASP A 44 0.18 -3.26 12.73
C ASP A 44 -0.53 -2.43 11.64
N MET A 45 -0.65 -3.06 10.46
CA MET A 45 -1.18 -2.42 9.25
C MET A 45 -2.65 -1.99 9.41
N ASP A 46 -3.48 -2.80 10.07
CA ASP A 46 -4.90 -2.51 10.25
C ASP A 46 -5.10 -1.24 11.07
N THR A 47 -4.39 -1.09 12.20
CA THR A 47 -4.41 0.14 12.99
C THR A 47 -3.84 1.31 12.22
N PHE A 48 -2.78 1.10 11.43
CA PHE A 48 -2.20 2.15 10.58
C PHE A 48 -3.24 2.70 9.59
N ILE A 49 -3.92 1.83 8.83
CA ILE A 49 -4.94 2.23 7.85
C ILE A 49 -6.11 2.96 8.52
N LEU A 50 -6.56 2.49 9.69
CA LEU A 50 -7.65 3.12 10.43
C LEU A 50 -7.29 4.53 10.91
N LYS A 51 -6.03 4.74 11.31
CA LYS A 51 -5.53 6.04 11.78
C LYS A 51 -5.12 6.99 10.66
N LEU A 52 -4.98 6.51 9.42
CA LEU A 52 -4.67 7.37 8.29
C LEU A 52 -5.81 8.37 8.05
N PRO A 53 -5.49 9.65 7.77
CA PRO A 53 -6.46 10.59 7.26
C PRO A 53 -6.96 10.15 5.88
N GLU A 54 -8.16 10.57 5.50
CA GLU A 54 -8.86 10.11 4.30
C GLU A 54 -8.02 10.25 3.01
N TRP A 55 -7.31 11.35 2.86
CA TRP A 55 -6.45 11.59 1.69
C TRP A 55 -5.26 10.62 1.61
N ARG A 56 -4.66 10.21 2.74
CA ARG A 56 -3.59 9.20 2.77
C ARG A 56 -4.14 7.79 2.52
N ARG A 57 -5.37 7.51 2.97
CA ARG A 57 -6.06 6.25 2.65
C ARG A 57 -6.35 6.13 1.16
N ALA A 58 -6.80 7.22 0.53
CA ALA A 58 -7.02 7.28 -0.91
C ALA A 58 -5.71 7.05 -1.69
N ALA A 59 -4.61 7.67 -1.25
CA ALA A 59 -3.29 7.43 -1.81
C ALA A 59 -2.86 5.96 -1.68
N LEU A 60 -3.01 5.34 -0.50
CA LEU A 60 -2.68 3.93 -0.29
C LEU A 60 -3.52 3.02 -1.18
N ALA A 61 -4.82 3.28 -1.29
CA ALA A 61 -5.71 2.53 -2.18
C ALA A 61 -5.30 2.66 -3.66
N ALA A 62 -4.83 3.85 -4.07
CA ALA A 62 -4.31 4.06 -5.43
C ALA A 62 -3.05 3.24 -5.69
N VAL A 63 -2.10 3.17 -4.74
CA VAL A 63 -0.89 2.35 -4.90
C VAL A 63 -1.23 0.87 -4.96
N ILE A 64 -2.09 0.38 -4.05
CA ILE A 64 -2.54 -1.01 -4.05
C ILE A 64 -3.24 -1.34 -5.38
N ARG A 65 -4.08 -0.44 -5.89
CA ARG A 65 -4.77 -0.62 -7.18
C ARG A 65 -3.82 -0.60 -8.37
N ALA A 66 -2.85 0.31 -8.40
CA ALA A 66 -1.83 0.36 -9.44
C ALA A 66 -1.02 -0.95 -9.48
N ARG A 67 -0.70 -1.49 -8.31
CA ARG A 67 0.07 -2.74 -8.19
C ARG A 67 -0.77 -3.99 -8.48
N ALA A 68 -2.03 -4.01 -8.08
CA ALA A 68 -2.97 -5.10 -8.40
C ALA A 68 -3.39 -5.10 -9.88
N GLY A 69 -3.42 -3.92 -10.52
CA GLY A 69 -3.71 -3.76 -11.96
C GLY A 69 -2.54 -4.09 -12.87
N GLY A 70 -1.29 -4.00 -12.38
CA GLY A 70 -0.08 -4.27 -13.16
C GLY A 70 0.20 -5.74 -13.51
N GLY A 71 -0.72 -6.67 -13.18
CA GLY A 71 -0.65 -8.08 -13.57
C GLY A 71 -1.49 -8.44 -14.81
N GLY A 72 -2.09 -7.46 -15.50
CA GLY A 72 -3.09 -7.72 -16.54
C GLY A 72 -3.16 -6.70 -17.67
N GLU A 73 -2.07 -6.02 -18.01
CA GLU A 73 -1.99 -5.29 -19.28
C GLU A 73 -1.26 -6.15 -20.32
N VAL A 74 -2.11 -6.77 -21.13
CA VAL A 74 -1.83 -7.40 -22.42
C VAL A 74 -0.88 -6.56 -23.28
N SER A 75 0.29 -7.13 -23.58
CA SER A 75 1.09 -6.67 -24.72
C SER A 75 0.32 -6.96 -26.01
N HIS A 76 0.20 -5.91 -26.83
CA HIS A 76 -0.22 -5.92 -28.23
C HIS A 76 0.70 -6.81 -29.08
#